data_AF-A0A9W9W0K3-F1
#
_entry.id   AF-A0A9W9W0K3-F1
#
_cell.length_a   1.000
_cell.length_b   1.000
_cell.length_c   1.000
_cell.angle_alpha   90.00
_cell.angle_beta   90.00
_cell.angle_gamma   90.00
#
_symmetry.space_group_name_H-M   'P 1'
#
loop_
_entity.id
_entity.type
_entity.pdbx_description
1 polymer ?
#
loop_
_entity_poly.entity_id
_entity_poly.type
_entity_poly.pdbx_seq_one_letter_code
_entity_poly.pdbx_strand_id
1 'polypeptide(L)'
;MEVADRFFNEKRPQIGNGIRSYGWLESQIDCLFCSDTIKSKQALHHILGYYEQADPDILFDLDVFLQSDWARRSAVARWNLFPDFDQVVDNQKCLQSEQEHPDVASCCAYESPGAFQFLIRQGIIRPCYYNSFGHSLFLLAFQENAIETMKYMISTMSPIHLIAPASVAEMWDGRSILQLAATNAVVFCICWEKVDQMQLDLRETLQEGEIRSICRFARMGLASRLYQRGINLADVVKKDSSLWLEMIRYHSEPTSLFDWLWMNNCLPPQDFLLFHPDPDSALDWLLANNFPLPYAGRGQEFLWKFAIRCGRLDAAHWLSFDRVAPSQLANRETIFESPAGKQHAILEHKMY
;
A
#
# COMPACT_ATOMS: atom_id res chain seq x y z
N MET A 1 -5.79 -36.88 9.20
CA MET A 1 -6.87 -37.25 10.12
C MET A 1 -6.40 -38.23 11.19
N GLU A 2 -6.19 -39.52 10.92
CA GLU A 2 -5.83 -40.50 11.98
C GLU A 2 -4.57 -40.15 12.81
N VAL A 3 -3.56 -39.52 12.23
CA VAL A 3 -2.31 -39.18 12.94
C VAL A 3 -2.50 -37.99 13.91
N ALA A 4 -3.22 -36.95 13.49
CA ALA A 4 -3.51 -35.78 14.33
C ALA A 4 -4.56 -36.11 15.41
N ASP A 5 -5.58 -36.92 15.08
CA ASP A 5 -6.53 -37.37 16.09
C ASP A 5 -5.89 -38.30 17.11
N ARG A 6 -4.89 -39.12 16.73
CA ARG A 6 -4.06 -39.84 17.71
C ARG A 6 -3.20 -38.89 18.55
N PHE A 7 -2.60 -37.87 17.94
CA PHE A 7 -1.77 -36.87 18.63
C PHE A 7 -2.50 -36.20 19.81
N PHE A 8 -3.78 -35.87 19.64
CA PHE A 8 -4.56 -35.15 20.67
C PHE A 8 -5.48 -36.06 21.52
N ASN A 9 -5.88 -37.24 21.04
CA ASN A 9 -6.77 -38.15 21.78
C ASN A 9 -6.06 -39.35 22.44
N GLU A 10 -4.82 -39.67 22.08
CA GLU A 10 -4.05 -40.66 22.85
C GLU A 10 -3.66 -40.02 24.19
N LYS A 11 -4.26 -40.55 25.27
CA LYS A 11 -3.92 -40.17 26.65
C LYS A 11 -2.39 -40.12 26.80
N ARG A 12 -1.88 -38.98 27.31
CA ARG A 12 -0.48 -38.83 27.76
C ARG A 12 -0.06 -40.15 28.41
N PRO A 13 1.06 -40.78 28.00
CA PRO A 13 1.59 -41.88 28.77
C PRO A 13 1.74 -41.38 30.20
N GLN A 14 1.07 -42.02 31.16
CA GLN A 14 1.23 -41.71 32.58
C GLN A 14 2.63 -42.15 32.98
N ILE A 15 3.63 -41.32 32.67
CA ILE A 15 4.99 -41.52 33.13
C ILE A 15 5.01 -40.98 34.55
N GLY A 16 5.08 -41.89 35.51
CA GLY A 16 5.17 -41.58 36.92
C GLY A 16 6.29 -40.58 37.20
N ASN A 17 5.95 -39.55 37.96
CA ASN A 17 6.84 -38.62 38.66
C ASN A 17 8.04 -38.04 37.87
N GLY A 18 7.81 -36.86 37.28
CA GLY A 18 8.83 -35.81 37.22
C GLY A 18 9.65 -35.69 35.93
N ILE A 19 9.60 -36.68 35.03
CA ILE A 19 10.22 -36.56 33.70
C ILE A 19 9.13 -36.09 32.73
N ARG A 20 9.08 -34.77 32.50
CA ARG A 20 8.14 -34.13 31.57
C ARG A 20 8.22 -34.80 30.20
N SER A 21 7.07 -35.03 29.56
CA SER A 21 6.86 -35.79 28.32
C SER A 21 7.45 -35.14 27.04
N TYR A 22 8.51 -34.34 27.18
CA TYR A 22 9.11 -33.56 26.09
C TYR A 22 9.49 -34.42 24.89
N GLY A 23 10.13 -35.57 25.11
CA GLY A 23 10.60 -36.41 24.01
C GLY A 23 9.50 -37.02 23.12
N TRP A 24 8.30 -37.24 23.64
CA TRP A 24 7.19 -37.77 22.82
C TRP A 24 6.54 -36.68 21.96
N LEU A 25 6.30 -35.50 22.54
CA LEU A 25 5.75 -34.36 21.82
C LEU A 25 6.75 -33.87 20.75
N GLU A 26 8.04 -33.78 21.10
CA GLU A 26 9.12 -33.51 20.14
C GLU A 26 9.16 -34.54 19.03
N SER A 27 9.17 -35.84 19.34
CA SER A 27 9.21 -36.89 18.31
C SER A 27 8.03 -36.82 17.33
N GLN A 28 6.84 -36.48 17.82
CA GLN A 28 5.63 -36.39 16.99
C GLN A 28 5.60 -35.10 16.19
N ILE A 29 5.92 -33.94 16.81
CA ILE A 29 6.01 -32.67 16.09
C ILE A 29 7.15 -32.73 15.07
N ASP A 30 8.26 -33.40 15.38
CA ASP A 30 9.31 -33.73 14.44
C ASP A 30 8.71 -34.53 13.29
N CYS A 31 8.11 -35.70 13.50
CA CYS A 31 7.49 -36.46 12.41
C CYS A 31 6.52 -35.63 11.55
N LEU A 32 5.81 -34.69 12.15
CA LEU A 32 4.89 -33.79 11.47
C LEU A 32 5.60 -32.71 10.63
N PHE A 33 6.58 -31.98 11.19
CA PHE A 33 7.39 -30.96 10.49
C PHE A 33 8.46 -31.54 9.55
N CYS A 34 8.87 -32.80 9.77
CA CYS A 34 9.92 -33.50 9.05
C CYS A 34 9.39 -34.31 7.85
N SER A 35 8.07 -34.47 7.73
CA SER A 35 7.44 -35.24 6.66
C SER A 35 7.42 -34.48 5.33
N ASP A 36 6.99 -35.14 4.25
CA ASP A 36 6.74 -34.46 2.97
C ASP A 36 5.87 -33.19 3.13
N THR A 37 5.96 -32.27 2.17
CA THR A 37 5.31 -30.95 2.24
C THR A 37 3.80 -31.04 2.47
N ILE A 38 3.16 -32.07 1.91
CA ILE A 38 1.72 -32.33 2.04
C ILE A 38 1.36 -32.70 3.49
N LYS A 39 2.08 -33.66 4.10
CA LYS A 39 1.83 -34.07 5.48
C LYS A 39 2.20 -32.97 6.48
N SER A 40 3.28 -32.23 6.24
CA SER A 40 3.67 -31.07 7.06
C SER A 40 2.59 -29.99 7.05
N LYS A 41 1.98 -29.72 5.89
CA LYS A 41 0.85 -28.80 5.74
C LYS A 41 -0.40 -29.27 6.51
N GLN A 42 -0.78 -30.53 6.36
CA GLN A 42 -1.92 -31.11 7.09
C GLN A 42 -1.70 -31.04 8.61
N ALA A 43 -0.48 -31.34 9.05
CA ALA A 43 -0.09 -31.24 10.44
C ALA A 43 -0.22 -29.82 10.98
N LEU A 44 0.29 -28.84 10.25
CA LEU A 44 0.23 -27.45 10.67
C LEU A 44 -1.22 -26.94 10.79
N HIS A 45 -2.06 -27.27 9.82
CA HIS A 45 -3.49 -26.97 9.86
C HIS A 45 -4.17 -27.56 11.10
N HIS A 46 -3.84 -28.80 11.44
CA HIS A 46 -4.35 -29.43 12.65
C HIS A 46 -3.82 -28.73 13.90
N ILE A 47 -2.50 -28.49 13.99
CA ILE A 47 -1.90 -27.79 15.13
C ILE A 47 -2.59 -26.45 15.37
N LEU A 48 -2.94 -25.69 14.32
CA LEU A 48 -3.61 -24.39 14.46
C LEU A 48 -5.08 -24.51 14.91
N GLY A 49 -5.83 -25.45 14.33
CA GLY A 49 -7.19 -25.72 14.76
C GLY A 49 -7.25 -26.13 16.23
N TYR A 50 -6.23 -26.84 16.70
CA TYR A 50 -6.05 -27.14 18.11
C TYR A 50 -5.48 -25.96 18.90
N TYR A 51 -4.58 -25.13 18.38
CA TYR A 51 -4.00 -24.00 19.10
C TYR A 51 -5.07 -23.03 19.63
N GLU A 52 -6.14 -22.85 18.86
CA GLU A 52 -7.28 -22.01 19.27
C GLU A 52 -8.17 -22.65 20.35
N GLN A 53 -8.05 -23.96 20.58
CA GLN A 53 -8.94 -24.76 21.44
C GLN A 53 -8.19 -25.57 22.51
N ALA A 54 -6.86 -25.52 22.52
CA ALA A 54 -6.01 -26.42 23.30
C ALA A 54 -5.88 -25.98 24.76
N ASP A 55 -5.63 -26.97 25.61
CA ASP A 55 -5.29 -26.76 27.01
C ASP A 55 -4.03 -25.89 27.13
N PRO A 56 -3.99 -24.90 28.05
CA PRO A 56 -2.83 -24.05 28.29
C PRO A 56 -1.50 -24.79 28.47
N ASP A 57 -1.50 -25.98 29.08
CA ASP A 57 -0.27 -26.76 29.29
C ASP A 57 0.29 -27.30 27.97
N ILE A 58 -0.59 -27.67 27.03
CA ILE A 58 -0.19 -28.14 25.69
C ILE A 58 0.32 -26.96 24.85
N LEU A 59 -0.33 -25.80 24.97
CA LEU A 59 0.11 -24.56 24.32
C LEU A 59 1.51 -24.15 24.80
N PHE A 60 1.78 -24.28 26.10
CA PHE A 60 3.10 -23.99 26.65
C PHE A 60 4.18 -24.88 26.06
N ASP A 61 4.00 -26.20 26.06
CA ASP A 61 5.00 -27.12 25.52
C ASP A 61 5.20 -26.94 24.01
N LEU A 62 4.12 -26.66 23.26
CA LEU A 62 4.18 -26.35 21.84
C LEU A 62 4.92 -25.04 21.56
N ASP A 63 4.64 -23.97 22.30
CA ASP A 63 5.34 -22.69 22.17
C ASP A 63 6.85 -22.86 22.46
N VAL A 64 7.21 -23.61 23.50
CA VAL A 64 8.62 -23.92 23.82
C VAL A 64 9.31 -24.65 22.66
N PHE A 65 8.63 -25.65 22.08
CA PHE A 65 9.16 -26.37 20.93
C PHE A 65 9.34 -25.48 19.70
N LEU A 66 8.31 -24.72 19.34
CA LEU A 66 8.31 -23.86 18.15
C LEU A 66 9.32 -22.72 18.24
N GLN A 67 9.64 -22.29 19.47
CA GLN A 67 10.68 -21.29 19.73
C GLN A 67 12.10 -21.88 19.72
N SER A 68 12.26 -23.21 19.65
CA SER A 68 13.57 -23.84 19.63
C SER A 68 14.35 -23.52 18.34
N ASP A 69 15.66 -23.35 18.47
CA ASP A 69 16.55 -23.13 17.31
C ASP A 69 16.58 -24.33 16.37
N TRP A 70 16.26 -25.52 16.87
CA TRP A 70 16.14 -26.72 16.06
C TRP A 70 14.94 -26.61 15.13
N ALA A 71 13.75 -26.28 15.65
CA ALA A 71 12.53 -26.19 14.85
C ALA A 71 12.67 -25.14 13.73
N ARG A 72 13.23 -23.97 14.05
CA ARG A 72 13.52 -22.91 13.08
C ARG A 72 14.46 -23.38 11.96
N ARG A 73 15.60 -24.00 12.32
CA ARG A 73 16.57 -24.49 11.34
C ARG A 73 16.00 -25.62 10.47
N SER A 74 15.24 -26.52 11.09
CA SER A 74 14.54 -27.61 10.41
C SER A 74 13.51 -27.07 9.41
N ALA A 75 12.72 -26.07 9.79
CA ALA A 75 11.76 -25.42 8.90
C ALA A 75 12.48 -24.78 7.70
N VAL A 76 13.51 -23.96 7.94
CA VAL A 76 14.31 -23.31 6.89
C VAL A 76 14.88 -24.33 5.91
N ALA A 77 15.54 -25.37 6.41
CA ALA A 77 16.19 -26.38 5.57
C ALA A 77 15.19 -27.23 4.78
N ARG A 78 14.11 -27.70 5.43
CA ARG A 78 13.17 -28.64 4.79
C ARG A 78 12.15 -27.96 3.89
N TRP A 79 11.77 -26.74 4.23
CA TRP A 79 10.86 -25.93 3.40
C TRP A 79 11.64 -25.15 2.33
N ASN A 80 12.97 -25.34 2.25
CA ASN A 80 13.86 -24.69 1.30
C ASN A 80 13.67 -23.16 1.30
N LEU A 81 13.64 -22.59 2.51
CA LEU A 81 13.54 -21.15 2.68
C LEU A 81 14.93 -20.53 2.70
N PHE A 82 15.06 -19.36 2.07
CA PHE A 82 16.31 -18.62 1.99
C PHE A 82 16.19 -17.33 2.81
N PRO A 83 17.08 -17.13 3.80
CA PRO A 83 17.15 -15.95 4.65
C PRO A 83 17.08 -14.57 3.98
N ASP A 84 17.67 -14.42 2.80
CA ASP A 84 17.77 -13.15 2.09
C ASP A 84 17.86 -13.34 0.57
N PHE A 85 17.89 -12.20 -0.14
CA PHE A 85 17.92 -12.13 -1.59
C PHE A 85 19.20 -12.75 -2.18
N ASP A 86 20.37 -12.44 -1.61
CA ASP A 86 21.65 -12.91 -2.13
C ASP A 86 21.73 -14.44 -2.07
N GLN A 87 21.28 -15.02 -0.96
CA GLN A 87 21.27 -16.46 -0.79
C GLN A 87 20.33 -17.15 -1.79
N VAL A 88 19.16 -16.59 -2.09
CA VAL A 88 18.25 -17.20 -3.07
C VAL A 88 18.76 -17.05 -4.51
N VAL A 89 19.48 -15.97 -4.82
CA VAL A 89 20.19 -15.80 -6.11
C VAL A 89 21.30 -16.83 -6.27
N ASP A 90 22.13 -17.03 -5.24
CA ASP A 90 23.20 -18.04 -5.26
C ASP A 90 22.66 -19.45 -5.50
N ASN A 91 21.45 -19.71 -5.02
CA ASN A 91 20.76 -20.99 -5.16
C ASN A 91 19.80 -21.04 -6.35
N GLN A 92 19.73 -20.00 -7.20
CA GLN A 92 18.75 -19.90 -8.29
C GLN A 92 18.80 -21.08 -9.27
N LYS A 93 20.01 -21.62 -9.53
CA LYS A 93 20.20 -22.81 -10.37
C LYS A 93 19.59 -24.08 -9.77
N CYS A 94 19.46 -24.14 -8.45
CA CYS A 94 18.81 -25.23 -7.71
C CYS A 94 17.30 -25.04 -7.59
N LEU A 95 16.76 -23.83 -7.82
CA LEU A 95 15.32 -23.56 -7.80
C LEU A 95 14.58 -24.15 -9.02
N GLN A 96 15.30 -24.44 -10.11
CA GLN A 96 14.72 -24.95 -11.36
C GLN A 96 14.47 -26.48 -11.36
N SER A 97 14.83 -27.20 -10.30
CA SER A 97 14.59 -28.65 -10.22
C SER A 97 13.28 -28.99 -9.50
N GLU A 98 12.29 -29.42 -10.27
CA GLU A 98 11.30 -30.46 -9.93
C GLU A 98 10.51 -30.36 -8.60
N GLN A 99 10.35 -29.19 -7.98
CA GLN A 99 9.37 -29.08 -6.89
C GLN A 99 7.96 -28.89 -7.45
N GLU A 100 7.25 -30.01 -7.60
CA GLU A 100 5.82 -30.05 -7.97
C GLU A 100 4.91 -29.43 -6.90
N HIS A 101 5.43 -29.17 -5.69
CA HIS A 101 4.64 -28.71 -4.55
C HIS A 101 5.26 -27.49 -3.87
N PRO A 102 4.46 -26.43 -3.61
CA PRO A 102 4.91 -25.30 -2.83
C PRO A 102 5.28 -25.72 -1.41
N ASP A 103 6.27 -25.03 -0.84
CA ASP A 103 6.66 -25.25 0.54
C ASP A 103 5.51 -24.92 1.52
N VAL A 104 5.65 -25.34 2.78
CA VAL A 104 4.60 -25.18 3.79
C VAL A 104 4.27 -23.71 4.05
N ALA A 105 5.27 -22.82 4.09
CA ALA A 105 5.03 -21.39 4.31
C ALA A 105 4.27 -20.78 3.14
N SER A 106 4.63 -21.14 1.91
CA SER A 106 3.88 -20.74 0.71
C SER A 106 2.45 -21.25 0.74
N CYS A 107 2.24 -22.54 1.01
CA CYS A 107 0.89 -23.11 1.13
C CYS A 107 0.06 -22.39 2.19
N CYS A 108 0.66 -22.06 3.34
CA CYS A 108 -0.03 -21.34 4.41
C CYS A 108 -0.42 -19.93 3.99
N ALA A 109 0.44 -19.23 3.24
CA ALA A 109 0.12 -17.89 2.74
C ALA A 109 -1.15 -17.90 1.87
N TYR A 110 -1.32 -18.93 1.03
CA TYR A 110 -2.47 -19.11 0.13
C TYR A 110 -3.72 -19.65 0.83
N GLU A 111 -3.58 -20.71 1.63
CA GLU A 111 -4.73 -21.51 2.09
C GLU A 111 -5.14 -21.25 3.53
N SER A 112 -4.23 -20.67 4.34
CA SER A 112 -4.49 -20.42 5.76
C SER A 112 -3.70 -19.20 6.26
N PRO A 113 -4.18 -17.98 5.99
CA PRO A 113 -3.49 -16.76 6.42
C PRO A 113 -3.23 -16.70 7.94
N GLY A 114 -4.12 -17.29 8.75
CA GLY A 114 -3.91 -17.45 10.19
C GLY A 114 -2.71 -18.34 10.54
N ALA A 115 -2.54 -19.45 9.82
CA ALA A 115 -1.36 -20.31 9.92
C ALA A 115 -0.08 -19.56 9.63
N PHE A 116 -0.10 -18.80 8.53
CA PHE A 116 1.05 -18.08 8.08
C PHE A 116 1.46 -16.99 9.08
N GLN A 117 0.49 -16.24 9.61
CA GLN A 117 0.75 -15.28 10.70
C GLN A 117 1.29 -15.96 11.96
N PHE A 118 0.76 -17.13 12.33
CA PHE A 118 1.24 -17.89 13.47
C PHE A 118 2.71 -18.31 13.30
N LEU A 119 3.08 -18.85 12.12
CA LEU A 119 4.46 -19.23 11.81
C LEU A 119 5.43 -18.05 11.97
N ILE A 120 5.02 -16.85 11.55
CA ILE A 120 5.82 -15.63 11.69
C ILE A 120 5.89 -15.19 13.16
N ARG A 121 4.76 -15.20 13.89
CA ARG A 121 4.69 -14.81 15.32
C ARG A 121 5.58 -15.69 16.21
N GLN A 122 5.61 -16.98 15.93
CA GLN A 122 6.47 -17.93 16.67
C GLN A 122 7.94 -17.88 16.20
N GLY A 123 8.24 -17.09 15.16
CA GLY A 123 9.60 -16.95 14.62
C GLY A 123 10.10 -18.21 13.92
N ILE A 124 9.20 -19.12 13.53
CA ILE A 124 9.52 -20.33 12.75
C ILE A 124 10.02 -19.92 11.37
N ILE A 125 9.32 -18.97 10.76
CA ILE A 125 9.72 -18.31 9.52
C ILE A 125 9.89 -16.82 9.77
N ARG A 126 10.76 -16.18 8.99
CA ARG A 126 10.94 -14.72 9.04
C ARG A 126 10.32 -14.09 7.80
N PRO A 127 9.71 -12.91 7.90
CA PRO A 127 9.07 -12.26 6.75
C PRO A 127 10.02 -11.90 5.60
N CYS A 128 11.33 -11.80 5.86
CA CYS A 128 12.35 -11.53 4.85
C CYS A 128 12.75 -12.77 4.04
N TYR A 129 12.24 -13.96 4.39
CA TYR A 129 12.62 -15.17 3.70
C TYR A 129 12.06 -15.23 2.29
N TYR A 130 12.74 -15.98 1.44
CA TYR A 130 12.32 -16.37 0.10
C TYR A 130 12.03 -17.86 0.08
N ASN A 131 11.05 -18.28 -0.72
CA ASN A 131 10.75 -19.69 -0.92
C ASN A 131 11.63 -20.33 -2.00
N SER A 132 11.39 -21.62 -2.27
CA SER A 132 12.10 -22.38 -3.31
C SER A 132 11.79 -21.96 -4.75
N PHE A 133 10.81 -21.08 -4.97
CA PHE A 133 10.58 -20.43 -6.28
C PHE A 133 11.27 -19.07 -6.36
N GLY A 134 11.96 -18.66 -5.28
CA GLY A 134 12.61 -17.39 -5.15
C GLY A 134 11.67 -16.19 -5.06
N HIS A 135 10.43 -16.42 -4.60
CA HIS A 135 9.51 -15.38 -4.18
C HIS A 135 9.72 -15.07 -2.70
N SER A 136 9.80 -13.79 -2.35
CA SER A 136 9.73 -13.38 -0.95
C SER A 136 8.38 -13.80 -0.36
N LEU A 137 8.38 -14.14 0.93
CA LEU A 137 7.14 -14.45 1.63
C LEU A 137 6.17 -13.26 1.61
N PHE A 138 6.68 -12.03 1.55
CA PHE A 138 5.86 -10.83 1.38
C PHE A 138 5.09 -10.84 0.05
N LEU A 139 5.76 -11.24 -1.05
CA LEU A 139 5.13 -11.30 -2.37
C LEU A 139 3.94 -12.26 -2.38
N LEU A 140 4.00 -13.36 -1.65
CA LEU A 140 2.89 -14.30 -1.53
C LEU A 140 1.69 -13.65 -0.84
N ALA A 141 1.93 -12.97 0.30
CA ALA A 141 0.88 -12.22 1.00
C ALA A 141 0.32 -11.07 0.14
N PHE A 142 1.15 -10.46 -0.71
CA PHE A 142 0.74 -9.42 -1.65
C PHE A 142 -0.17 -9.95 -2.75
N GLN A 143 0.16 -11.10 -3.35
CA GLN A 143 -0.66 -11.75 -4.38
C GLN A 143 -2.06 -12.09 -3.86
N GLU A 144 -2.15 -12.53 -2.61
CA GLU A 144 -3.42 -12.87 -1.95
C GLU A 144 -4.16 -11.66 -1.36
N ASN A 145 -3.64 -10.44 -1.56
CA ASN A 145 -4.20 -9.21 -1.00
C ASN A 145 -4.42 -9.30 0.54
N ALA A 146 -3.54 -10.02 1.23
CA ALA A 146 -3.62 -10.26 2.67
C ALA A 146 -3.07 -9.06 3.47
N ILE A 147 -3.79 -7.92 3.42
CA ILE A 147 -3.34 -6.62 3.95
C ILE A 147 -2.84 -6.70 5.40
N GLU A 148 -3.58 -7.34 6.32
CA GLU A 148 -3.18 -7.43 7.73
C GLU A 148 -1.91 -8.26 7.93
N THR A 149 -1.75 -9.33 7.14
CA THR A 149 -0.52 -10.12 7.12
C THR A 149 0.65 -9.28 6.62
N MET A 150 0.48 -8.54 5.52
CA MET A 150 1.52 -7.64 4.99
C MET A 150 1.94 -6.57 6.01
N LYS A 151 0.97 -5.91 6.67
CA LYS A 151 1.24 -4.92 7.72
C LYS A 151 2.08 -5.53 8.84
N TYR A 152 1.70 -6.71 9.32
CA TYR A 152 2.43 -7.43 10.36
C TYR A 152 3.85 -7.81 9.92
N MET A 153 4.01 -8.34 8.72
CA MET A 153 5.31 -8.66 8.13
C MET A 153 6.23 -7.43 8.08
N ILE A 154 5.77 -6.34 7.46
CA ILE A 154 6.58 -5.11 7.35
C ILE A 154 6.97 -4.59 8.73
N SER A 155 6.07 -4.64 9.72
CA SER A 155 6.34 -4.17 11.08
C SER A 155 7.52 -4.89 11.74
N THR A 156 7.77 -6.16 11.38
CA THR A 156 8.83 -7.00 11.94
C THR A 156 10.08 -7.11 11.05
N MET A 157 10.03 -6.67 9.79
CA MET A 157 11.18 -6.68 8.88
C MET A 157 12.20 -5.58 9.19
N SER A 158 13.48 -5.84 8.96
CA SER A 158 14.48 -4.77 8.90
C SER A 158 14.25 -3.89 7.66
N PRO A 159 14.45 -2.56 7.75
CA PRO A 159 14.28 -1.65 6.60
C PRO A 159 15.05 -2.07 5.34
N ILE A 160 16.23 -2.68 5.48
CA ILE A 160 17.04 -3.16 4.35
C ILE A 160 16.32 -4.21 3.50
N HIS A 161 15.48 -5.04 4.10
CA HIS A 161 14.72 -6.04 3.36
C HIS A 161 13.54 -5.45 2.59
N LEU A 162 13.07 -4.25 2.96
CA LEU A 162 11.97 -3.58 2.27
C LEU A 162 12.40 -3.03 0.89
N ILE A 163 13.69 -2.76 0.72
CA ILE A 163 14.26 -2.29 -0.55
C ILE A 163 14.89 -3.41 -1.38
N ALA A 164 14.97 -4.63 -0.84
CA ALA A 164 15.42 -5.80 -1.59
C ALA A 164 14.35 -6.22 -2.62
N PRO A 165 14.75 -6.77 -3.78
CA PRO A 165 13.81 -7.30 -4.76
C PRO A 165 12.91 -8.37 -4.15
N ALA A 166 11.60 -8.30 -4.39
CA ALA A 166 10.63 -9.23 -3.81
C ALA A 166 10.65 -10.61 -4.49
N SER A 167 11.39 -10.77 -5.59
CA SER A 167 11.52 -12.00 -6.35
C SER A 167 12.81 -12.03 -7.16
N VAL A 168 13.38 -13.23 -7.34
CA VAL A 168 14.46 -13.50 -8.32
C VAL A 168 13.92 -13.91 -9.70
N ALA A 169 12.63 -14.20 -9.80
CA ALA A 169 12.01 -14.64 -11.05
C ALA A 169 11.80 -13.45 -11.99
N GLU A 170 12.19 -13.61 -13.26
CA GLU A 170 12.15 -12.55 -14.29
C GLU A 170 10.76 -11.91 -14.46
N MET A 171 9.69 -12.67 -14.23
CA MET A 171 8.30 -12.19 -14.37
C MET A 171 7.92 -11.04 -13.42
N TRP A 172 8.70 -10.80 -12.35
CA TRP A 172 8.40 -9.77 -11.36
C TRP A 172 9.24 -8.49 -11.50
N ASP A 173 10.06 -8.41 -12.56
CA ASP A 173 10.83 -7.23 -12.95
C ASP A 173 11.73 -6.68 -11.82
N GLY A 174 12.18 -7.56 -10.92
CA GLY A 174 13.05 -7.19 -9.79
C GLY A 174 12.43 -6.18 -8.81
N ARG A 175 11.12 -5.93 -8.84
CA ARG A 175 10.48 -4.93 -7.98
C ARG A 175 10.69 -5.26 -6.51
N SER A 176 11.09 -4.25 -5.74
CA SER A 176 11.25 -4.34 -4.29
C SER A 176 9.92 -4.41 -3.55
N ILE A 177 9.96 -4.81 -2.28
CA ILE A 177 8.78 -4.81 -1.39
C ILE A 177 8.19 -3.40 -1.26
N LEU A 178 9.04 -2.36 -1.16
CA LEU A 178 8.61 -0.96 -1.12
C LEU A 178 7.86 -0.57 -2.41
N GLN A 179 8.34 -1.00 -3.58
CA GLN A 179 7.69 -0.72 -4.85
C GLN A 179 6.33 -1.43 -4.97
N LEU A 180 6.25 -2.71 -4.58
CA LEU A 180 4.97 -3.43 -4.55
C LEU A 180 3.96 -2.75 -3.61
N ALA A 181 4.43 -2.30 -2.44
CA ALA A 181 3.61 -1.62 -1.45
C ALA A 181 3.00 -0.31 -1.97
N ALA A 182 3.60 0.36 -2.96
CA ALA A 182 3.12 1.62 -3.53
C ALA A 182 1.70 1.55 -4.13
N THR A 183 1.16 0.36 -4.34
CA THR A 183 -0.22 0.13 -4.80
C THR A 183 -1.27 0.20 -3.69
N ASN A 184 -0.85 0.19 -2.41
CA ASN A 184 -1.74 0.24 -1.26
C ASN A 184 -1.27 1.29 -0.23
N ALA A 185 -2.14 2.26 0.07
CA ALA A 185 -1.83 3.39 0.94
C ALA A 185 -1.31 2.99 2.33
N VAL A 186 -1.96 2.01 2.96
CA VAL A 186 -1.63 1.60 4.34
C VAL A 186 -0.30 0.86 4.37
N VAL A 187 -0.14 -0.10 3.45
CA VAL A 187 1.09 -0.90 3.35
C VAL A 187 2.28 -0.01 2.99
N PHE A 188 2.12 0.90 2.02
CA PHE A 188 3.16 1.85 1.64
C PHE A 188 3.59 2.76 2.78
N CYS A 189 2.65 3.35 3.52
CA CYS A 189 2.98 4.25 4.62
C CYS A 189 3.81 3.55 5.71
N ILE A 190 3.46 2.31 6.06
CA ILE A 190 4.21 1.52 7.06
C ILE A 190 5.60 1.19 6.53
N CYS A 191 5.74 0.80 5.24
CA CYS A 191 7.05 0.62 4.63
C CYS A 191 7.87 1.91 4.69
N TRP A 192 7.27 3.02 4.27
CA TRP A 192 7.91 4.34 4.18
C TRP A 192 8.42 4.83 5.54
N GLU A 193 7.62 4.67 6.61
CA GLU A 193 8.04 5.02 7.98
C GLU A 193 9.35 4.34 8.41
N LYS A 194 9.60 3.12 7.92
CA LYS A 194 10.80 2.36 8.24
C LYS A 194 11.99 2.73 7.34
N VAL A 195 11.75 2.90 6.04
CA VAL A 195 12.85 3.22 5.09
C VAL A 195 13.27 4.68 5.12
N ASP A 196 12.37 5.61 5.47
CA ASP A 196 12.67 7.05 5.52
C ASP A 196 13.75 7.39 6.56
N GLN A 197 13.86 6.56 7.61
CA GLN A 197 14.87 6.69 8.64
C GLN A 197 16.27 6.19 8.22
N MET A 198 16.37 5.52 7.06
CA MET A 198 17.64 5.01 6.57
C MET A 198 18.48 6.11 5.92
N GLN A 199 19.79 6.07 6.10
CA GLN A 199 20.74 6.94 5.38
C GLN A 199 21.10 6.40 3.99
N LEU A 200 20.11 5.88 3.26
CA LEU A 200 20.28 5.40 1.88
C LEU A 200 19.77 6.45 0.89
N ASP A 201 20.31 6.46 -0.32
CA ASP A 201 19.71 7.23 -1.41
C ASP A 201 18.49 6.46 -1.96
N LEU A 202 17.31 7.05 -1.82
CA LEU A 202 16.04 6.45 -2.23
C LEU A 202 15.51 7.03 -3.56
N ARG A 203 16.25 7.95 -4.19
CA ARG A 203 15.81 8.68 -5.39
C ARG A 203 15.45 7.75 -6.54
N GLU A 204 16.17 6.65 -6.68
CA GLU A 204 15.99 5.69 -7.77
C GLU A 204 15.18 4.45 -7.37
N THR A 205 14.69 4.38 -6.12
CA THR A 205 13.97 3.20 -5.62
C THR A 205 12.53 3.13 -6.12
N LEU A 206 11.87 4.27 -6.33
CA LEU A 206 10.50 4.33 -6.84
C LEU A 206 10.51 4.81 -8.30
N GLN A 207 9.92 4.01 -9.19
CA GLN A 207 9.76 4.39 -10.58
C GLN A 207 8.47 5.19 -10.78
N GLU A 208 8.28 5.71 -11.99
CA GLU A 208 7.14 6.55 -12.34
C GLU A 208 5.79 5.86 -12.09
N GLY A 209 5.70 4.55 -12.32
CA GLY A 209 4.50 3.76 -12.05
C GLY A 209 4.13 3.70 -10.56
N GLU A 210 5.12 3.56 -9.68
CA GLU A 210 4.90 3.60 -8.23
C GLU A 210 4.53 5.02 -7.77
N ILE A 211 5.22 6.04 -8.28
CA ILE A 211 4.93 7.45 -7.97
C ILE A 211 3.49 7.81 -8.36
N ARG A 212 3.03 7.39 -9.56
CA ARG A 212 1.63 7.53 -9.99
C ARG A 212 0.67 6.88 -9.00
N SER A 213 0.98 5.68 -8.55
CA SER A 213 0.14 4.96 -7.58
C SER A 213 0.06 5.67 -6.24
N ILE A 214 1.20 6.22 -5.77
CA ILE A 214 1.29 7.00 -4.53
C ILE A 214 0.45 8.28 -4.61
N CYS A 215 0.43 8.98 -5.75
CA CYS A 215 -0.41 10.17 -5.93
C CYS A 215 -1.90 9.90 -5.64
N ARG A 216 -2.38 8.65 -5.77
CA ARG A 216 -3.78 8.30 -5.48
C ARG A 216 -4.13 8.30 -3.99
N PHE A 217 -3.16 8.40 -3.08
CA PHE A 217 -3.43 8.42 -1.63
C PHE A 217 -2.50 9.32 -0.81
N ALA A 218 -1.44 9.88 -1.40
CA ALA A 218 -0.48 10.69 -0.67
C ALA A 218 -1.09 12.01 -0.20
N ARG A 219 -1.01 12.29 1.11
CA ARG A 219 -1.30 13.62 1.65
C ARG A 219 -0.06 14.49 1.66
N MET A 220 -0.22 15.79 1.90
CA MET A 220 0.87 16.77 1.97
C MET A 220 2.05 16.31 2.83
N GLY A 221 1.78 15.69 3.99
CA GLY A 221 2.83 15.19 4.90
C GLY A 221 3.70 14.09 4.29
N LEU A 222 3.09 13.12 3.60
CA LEU A 222 3.82 12.06 2.90
C LEU A 222 4.58 12.62 1.70
N ALA A 223 3.93 13.46 0.89
CA ALA A 223 4.55 14.11 -0.26
C ALA A 223 5.79 14.94 0.12
N SER A 224 5.70 15.70 1.22
CA SER A 224 6.81 16.49 1.74
C SER A 224 7.98 15.62 2.22
N ARG A 225 7.70 14.50 2.91
CA ARG A 225 8.73 13.54 3.33
C ARG A 225 9.41 12.87 2.14
N LEU A 226 8.63 12.43 1.15
CA LEU A 226 9.18 11.88 -0.10
C LEU A 226 10.09 12.90 -0.80
N TYR A 227 9.65 14.15 -0.89
CA TYR A 227 10.44 15.22 -1.51
C TYR A 227 11.75 15.51 -0.78
N GLN A 228 11.75 15.49 0.56
CA GLN A 228 12.97 15.61 1.38
C GLN A 228 13.98 14.48 1.11
N ARG A 229 13.50 13.32 0.65
CA ARG A 229 14.33 12.18 0.22
C ARG A 229 14.63 12.19 -1.28
N GLY A 230 14.27 13.26 -1.97
CA GLY A 230 14.52 13.45 -3.41
C GLY A 230 13.50 12.80 -4.34
N ILE A 231 12.38 12.29 -3.81
CA ILE A 231 11.28 11.71 -4.60
C ILE A 231 10.23 12.81 -4.82
N ASN A 232 10.22 13.41 -6.00
CA ASN A 232 9.33 14.53 -6.31
C ASN A 232 8.07 14.08 -7.07
N LEU A 233 6.94 13.99 -6.35
CA LEU A 233 5.66 13.65 -6.95
C LEU A 233 5.22 14.67 -8.03
N ALA A 234 5.57 15.95 -7.85
CA ALA A 234 5.16 17.01 -8.77
C ALA A 234 5.78 16.86 -10.17
N ASP A 235 6.98 16.27 -10.28
CA ASP A 235 7.64 16.07 -11.57
C ASP A 235 6.89 15.06 -12.43
N VAL A 236 6.31 14.03 -11.83
CA VAL A 236 5.48 13.04 -12.53
C VAL A 236 4.13 13.63 -12.91
N VAL A 237 3.48 14.38 -12.01
CA VAL A 237 2.20 15.06 -12.30
C VAL A 237 2.34 16.12 -13.41
N LYS A 238 3.46 16.82 -13.50
CA LYS A 238 3.73 17.77 -14.59
C LYS A 238 3.88 17.10 -15.95
N LYS A 239 4.43 15.87 -15.99
CA LYS A 239 4.57 15.10 -17.24
C LYS A 239 3.25 14.49 -17.68
N ASP A 240 2.38 14.13 -16.73
CA ASP A 240 1.08 13.53 -17.02
C ASP A 240 -0.05 14.24 -16.25
N SER A 241 -0.69 15.20 -16.91
CA SER A 241 -1.83 15.95 -16.36
C SER A 241 -3.06 15.08 -16.07
N SER A 242 -3.16 13.87 -16.64
CA SER A 242 -4.27 12.94 -16.34
C SER A 242 -4.24 12.46 -14.88
N LEU A 243 -3.09 12.59 -14.20
CA LEU A 243 -2.97 12.25 -12.78
C LEU A 243 -3.85 13.12 -11.89
N TRP A 244 -4.14 14.37 -12.28
CA TRP A 244 -5.13 15.18 -11.57
C TRP A 244 -6.49 14.50 -11.52
N LEU A 245 -6.92 13.90 -12.63
CA LEU A 245 -8.18 13.17 -12.70
C LEU A 245 -8.15 11.88 -11.88
N GLU A 246 -7.03 11.17 -11.88
CA GLU A 246 -6.86 9.98 -11.02
C GLU A 246 -6.90 10.33 -9.54
N MET A 247 -6.24 11.42 -9.13
CA MET A 247 -6.29 11.91 -7.74
C MET A 247 -7.72 12.23 -7.35
N ILE A 248 -8.45 12.99 -8.17
CA ILE A 248 -9.86 13.29 -7.92
C ILE A 248 -10.71 12.02 -7.76
N ARG A 249 -10.47 11.01 -8.61
CA ARG A 249 -11.30 9.79 -8.66
C ARG A 249 -11.02 8.80 -7.55
N TYR A 250 -9.75 8.64 -7.16
CA TYR A 250 -9.31 7.54 -6.30
C TYR A 250 -8.84 8.00 -4.91
N HIS A 251 -8.49 9.27 -4.75
CA HIS A 251 -8.00 9.80 -3.49
C HIS A 251 -9.19 10.22 -2.60
N SER A 252 -9.21 9.78 -1.34
CA SER A 252 -10.30 10.10 -0.40
C SER A 252 -10.31 11.56 0.04
N GLU A 253 -9.13 12.19 0.16
CA GLU A 253 -8.95 13.60 0.57
C GLU A 253 -7.90 14.36 -0.30
N PRO A 254 -8.15 14.59 -1.60
CA PRO A 254 -7.13 15.04 -2.54
C PRO A 254 -6.65 16.48 -2.33
N THR A 255 -7.45 17.32 -1.68
CA THR A 255 -7.17 18.76 -1.48
C THR A 255 -5.81 19.00 -0.84
N SER A 256 -5.44 18.20 0.16
CA SER A 256 -4.13 18.33 0.83
C SER A 256 -2.96 18.09 -0.14
N LEU A 257 -3.10 17.14 -1.07
CA LEU A 257 -2.09 16.91 -2.10
C LEU A 257 -2.09 18.02 -3.14
N PHE A 258 -3.26 18.56 -3.48
CA PHE A 258 -3.37 19.69 -4.41
C PHE A 258 -2.64 20.93 -3.88
N ASP A 259 -2.79 21.25 -2.60
CA ASP A 259 -2.05 22.34 -1.95
C ASP A 259 -0.54 22.12 -2.08
N TRP A 260 -0.08 20.89 -1.83
CA TRP A 260 1.33 20.54 -1.96
C TRP A 260 1.83 20.66 -3.41
N LEU A 261 1.06 20.20 -4.39
CA LEU A 261 1.38 20.31 -5.81
C LEU A 261 1.46 21.77 -6.26
N TRP A 262 0.53 22.60 -5.79
CA TRP A 262 0.53 24.05 -6.03
C TRP A 262 1.80 24.70 -5.49
N MET A 263 2.17 24.43 -4.22
CA MET A 263 3.42 24.92 -3.62
C MET A 263 4.67 24.49 -4.39
N ASN A 264 4.59 23.40 -5.17
CA ASN A 264 5.65 22.89 -6.03
C ASN A 264 5.49 23.27 -7.51
N ASN A 265 4.76 24.36 -7.80
CA ASN A 265 4.51 24.91 -9.13
C ASN A 265 3.89 23.91 -10.11
N CYS A 266 3.05 22.99 -9.64
CA CYS A 266 2.27 22.08 -10.47
C CYS A 266 0.84 22.61 -10.56
N LEU A 267 0.44 23.01 -11.77
CA LEU A 267 -0.89 23.57 -12.03
C LEU A 267 -1.87 22.45 -12.39
N PRO A 268 -3.15 22.55 -11.96
CA PRO A 268 -4.20 21.67 -12.43
C PRO A 268 -4.46 21.90 -13.94
N PRO A 269 -4.96 20.89 -14.66
CA PRO A 269 -5.33 21.05 -16.06
C PRO A 269 -6.52 21.99 -16.21
N GLN A 270 -6.71 22.56 -17.40
CA GLN A 270 -7.81 23.51 -17.64
C GLN A 270 -9.18 22.86 -17.32
N ASP A 271 -9.40 21.63 -17.74
CA ASP A 271 -10.64 20.92 -17.49
C ASP A 271 -10.82 20.38 -16.05
N PHE A 272 -9.96 20.74 -15.10
CA PHE A 272 -10.02 20.28 -13.69
C PHE A 272 -11.42 20.38 -13.05
N LEU A 273 -12.10 21.53 -13.19
CA LEU A 273 -13.44 21.71 -12.60
C LEU A 273 -14.54 20.87 -13.27
N LEU A 274 -14.35 20.41 -14.50
CA LEU A 274 -15.32 19.54 -15.18
C LEU A 274 -15.38 18.14 -14.56
N PHE A 275 -14.27 17.70 -13.97
CA PHE A 275 -14.12 16.34 -13.48
C PHE A 275 -14.14 16.24 -11.95
N HIS A 276 -14.10 17.38 -11.25
CA HIS A 276 -14.19 17.37 -9.80
C HIS A 276 -15.60 16.97 -9.33
N PRO A 277 -15.76 16.02 -8.39
CA PRO A 277 -17.06 15.54 -7.92
C PRO A 277 -17.85 16.63 -7.19
N ASP A 278 -17.14 17.61 -6.63
CA ASP A 278 -17.70 18.82 -6.04
C ASP A 278 -17.05 20.06 -6.70
N PRO A 279 -17.57 20.53 -7.83
CA PRO A 279 -16.99 21.65 -8.55
C PRO A 279 -17.02 22.97 -7.78
N ASP A 280 -17.96 23.14 -6.83
CA ASP A 280 -18.07 24.36 -6.02
C ASP A 280 -16.91 24.44 -5.02
N SER A 281 -16.63 23.34 -4.30
CA SER A 281 -15.45 23.25 -3.41
C SER A 281 -14.13 23.39 -4.17
N ALA A 282 -14.04 22.84 -5.38
CA ALA A 282 -12.85 22.99 -6.21
C ALA A 282 -12.68 24.43 -6.73
N LEU A 283 -13.77 25.11 -7.07
CA LEU A 283 -13.73 26.54 -7.42
C LEU A 283 -13.27 27.37 -6.23
N ASP A 284 -13.77 27.10 -5.02
CA ASP A 284 -13.31 27.76 -3.79
C ASP A 284 -11.82 27.57 -3.55
N TRP A 285 -11.33 26.35 -3.73
CA TRP A 285 -9.91 26.04 -3.59
C TRP A 285 -9.04 26.79 -4.61
N LEU A 286 -9.48 26.88 -5.87
CA LEU A 286 -8.77 27.65 -6.91
C LEU A 286 -8.71 29.14 -6.58
N LEU A 287 -9.83 29.71 -6.12
CA LEU A 287 -9.94 31.12 -5.74
C LEU A 287 -9.06 31.43 -4.52
N ALA A 288 -9.10 30.58 -3.48
CA ALA A 288 -8.32 30.76 -2.26
C ALA A 288 -6.81 30.76 -2.51
N ASN A 289 -6.34 30.01 -3.50
CA ASN A 289 -4.93 29.92 -3.86
C ASN A 289 -4.47 30.95 -4.90
N ASN A 290 -5.34 31.90 -5.29
CA ASN A 290 -5.06 32.90 -6.34
C ASN A 290 -4.46 32.26 -7.61
N PHE A 291 -5.02 31.12 -8.03
CA PHE A 291 -4.49 30.42 -9.20
C PHE A 291 -4.42 31.37 -10.39
N PRO A 292 -3.24 31.56 -11.01
CA PRO A 292 -3.15 32.33 -12.25
C PRO A 292 -4.00 31.55 -13.23
N LEU A 293 -5.18 32.07 -13.54
CA LEU A 293 -6.15 31.40 -14.40
C LEU A 293 -5.42 31.02 -15.69
N PRO A 294 -5.03 29.75 -15.94
CA PRO A 294 -4.35 29.36 -17.17
C PRO A 294 -5.36 29.29 -18.33
N TYR A 295 -6.49 29.98 -18.15
CA TYR A 295 -7.78 29.72 -18.73
C TYR A 295 -8.07 30.67 -19.88
N ALA A 296 -7.07 31.33 -20.47
CA ALA A 296 -7.29 32.14 -21.65
C ALA A 296 -8.11 31.36 -22.69
N GLY A 297 -9.28 31.88 -23.06
CA GLY A 297 -10.20 31.27 -24.03
C GLY A 297 -11.38 30.50 -23.42
N ARG A 298 -11.64 29.27 -23.91
CA ARG A 298 -12.88 28.51 -23.63
C ARG A 298 -13.02 28.08 -22.17
N GLY A 299 -11.91 27.86 -21.49
CA GLY A 299 -11.92 27.44 -20.09
C GLY A 299 -12.40 28.56 -19.15
N GLN A 300 -11.94 29.82 -19.32
CA GLN A 300 -12.44 30.95 -18.52
C GLN A 300 -13.93 31.16 -18.72
N GLU A 301 -14.39 31.03 -19.96
CA GLU A 301 -15.80 31.16 -20.28
C GLU A 301 -16.64 30.12 -19.56
N PHE A 302 -16.16 28.88 -19.58
CA PHE A 302 -16.80 27.79 -18.87
C PHE A 302 -16.86 28.09 -17.37
N LEU A 303 -15.73 28.48 -16.75
CA LEU A 303 -15.66 28.84 -15.34
C LEU A 303 -16.60 29.98 -14.98
N TRP A 304 -16.64 31.03 -15.80
CA TRP A 304 -17.51 32.18 -15.59
C TRP A 304 -18.99 31.79 -15.70
N LYS A 305 -19.37 31.03 -16.74
CA LYS A 305 -20.73 30.49 -16.91
C LYS A 305 -21.11 29.56 -15.77
N PHE A 306 -20.17 28.74 -15.31
CA PHE A 306 -20.36 27.83 -14.18
C PHE A 306 -20.62 28.62 -12.89
N ALA A 307 -19.78 29.60 -12.57
CA ALA A 307 -19.94 30.46 -11.40
C ALA A 307 -21.29 31.20 -11.42
N ILE A 308 -21.72 31.73 -12.57
CA ILE A 308 -23.06 32.35 -12.71
C ILE A 308 -24.17 31.33 -12.47
N ARG A 309 -24.08 30.13 -13.06
CA ARG A 309 -25.09 29.08 -12.90
C ARG A 309 -25.23 28.64 -11.44
N CYS A 310 -24.12 28.58 -10.71
CA CYS A 310 -24.10 28.27 -9.28
C CYS A 310 -24.45 29.48 -8.37
N GLY A 311 -24.80 30.65 -8.95
CA GLY A 311 -25.14 31.85 -8.18
C GLY A 311 -23.95 32.52 -7.48
N ARG A 312 -22.71 32.18 -7.87
CA ARG A 312 -21.47 32.67 -7.27
C ARG A 312 -20.96 33.93 -7.98
N LEU A 313 -21.67 35.04 -7.76
CA LEU A 313 -21.40 36.32 -8.44
C LEU A 313 -19.99 36.86 -8.16
N ASP A 314 -19.45 36.70 -6.95
CA ASP A 314 -18.09 37.16 -6.60
C ASP A 314 -17.02 36.40 -7.41
N ALA A 315 -17.20 35.08 -7.56
CA ALA A 315 -16.33 34.23 -8.38
C ALA A 315 -16.46 34.59 -9.86
N ALA A 316 -17.69 34.79 -10.36
CA ALA A 316 -17.91 35.22 -11.73
C ALA A 316 -17.28 36.60 -12.01
N HIS A 317 -17.36 37.53 -11.05
CA HIS A 317 -16.75 38.84 -11.14
C HIS A 317 -15.23 38.75 -11.18
N TRP A 318 -14.62 37.96 -10.29
CA TRP A 318 -13.18 37.68 -10.31
C TRP A 318 -12.73 37.08 -11.65
N LEU A 319 -13.46 36.09 -12.16
CA LEU A 319 -13.22 35.46 -13.46
C LEU A 319 -13.41 36.39 -14.66
N SER A 320 -14.11 37.53 -14.49
CA SER A 320 -14.37 38.51 -15.55
C SER A 320 -13.26 39.54 -15.74
N PHE A 321 -12.41 39.76 -14.73
CA PHE A 321 -11.36 40.78 -14.79
C PHE A 321 -10.28 40.51 -15.85
N ASP A 322 -9.98 39.24 -16.13
CA ASP A 322 -9.03 38.88 -17.20
C ASP A 322 -9.62 38.95 -18.63
N ARG A 323 -10.94 39.19 -18.76
CA ARG A 323 -11.57 39.33 -20.09
C ARG A 323 -11.44 40.72 -20.68
N VAL A 324 -11.05 41.73 -19.90
CA VAL A 324 -11.14 43.11 -20.35
C VAL A 324 -9.80 43.82 -20.27
N ALA A 325 -9.10 43.89 -21.41
CA ALA A 325 -8.28 45.05 -21.68
C ALA A 325 -9.17 46.29 -21.43
N PRO A 326 -8.75 47.29 -20.61
CA PRO A 326 -9.61 48.41 -20.19
C PRO A 326 -10.38 49.12 -21.32
N SER A 327 -9.91 49.00 -22.56
CA SER A 327 -10.53 49.54 -23.77
C SER A 327 -11.85 48.85 -24.21
N GLN A 328 -12.21 47.65 -23.73
CA GLN A 328 -13.45 46.97 -24.13
C GLN A 328 -14.62 47.09 -23.14
N LEU A 329 -14.37 47.58 -21.92
CA LEU A 329 -15.43 47.82 -20.91
C LEU A 329 -16.31 49.05 -21.24
N ALA A 330 -15.86 49.93 -22.13
CA ALA A 330 -16.61 51.14 -22.50
C ALA A 330 -17.84 50.88 -23.38
N ASN A 331 -18.00 49.70 -23.99
CA ASN A 331 -18.98 49.48 -25.06
C ASN A 331 -19.92 48.27 -24.89
N ARG A 332 -20.02 47.67 -23.70
CA ARG A 332 -20.98 46.57 -23.46
C ARG A 332 -21.81 46.78 -22.20
N GLU A 333 -22.88 47.55 -22.35
CA GLU A 333 -24.08 47.39 -21.52
C GLU A 333 -24.68 46.01 -21.81
N THR A 334 -24.40 45.04 -20.95
CA THR A 334 -25.00 43.71 -21.04
C THR A 334 -26.17 43.69 -20.06
N ILE A 335 -27.39 43.79 -20.61
CA ILE A 335 -28.64 43.76 -19.86
C ILE A 335 -28.88 42.32 -19.38
N PHE A 336 -28.99 42.11 -18.07
CA PHE A 336 -29.45 40.85 -17.49
C PHE A 336 -30.98 40.86 -17.36
N GLU A 337 -31.67 39.98 -18.09
CA GLU A 337 -33.07 39.66 -17.83
C GLU A 337 -33.17 38.58 -16.74
N SER A 338 -33.73 38.96 -15.59
CA SER A 338 -34.16 38.04 -14.53
C SER A 338 -35.47 37.36 -14.95
N PRO A 339 -35.66 36.03 -14.74
CA PRO A 339 -36.95 35.36 -14.95
C PRO A 339 -38.03 35.79 -13.97
N ALA A 340 -37.67 36.54 -12.92
CA ALA A 340 -38.62 37.14 -11.98
C ALA A 340 -38.60 38.66 -12.19
N GLY A 341 -39.59 39.15 -12.95
CA GLY A 341 -39.75 40.57 -13.19
C GLY A 341 -39.94 41.35 -11.89
N LYS A 342 -38.95 42.18 -11.56
CA LYS A 342 -39.08 43.45 -10.82
C LYS A 342 -37.75 44.25 -10.81
N GLN A 343 -37.79 45.34 -11.58
CA GLN A 343 -37.04 46.62 -11.55
C GLN A 343 -35.64 46.75 -10.89
N HIS A 344 -34.66 46.97 -11.77
CA HIS A 344 -33.48 47.85 -11.75
C HIS A 344 -32.92 48.39 -10.42
N ALA A 345 -31.66 48.00 -10.15
CA ALA A 345 -30.64 48.91 -9.62
C ALA A 345 -29.57 49.10 -10.71
N ILE A 346 -29.50 50.30 -11.29
CA ILE A 346 -28.37 50.75 -12.11
C ILE A 346 -27.26 51.11 -11.14
N LEU A 347 -26.18 50.33 -11.10
CA LEU A 347 -24.96 50.70 -10.41
C LEU A 347 -24.18 51.68 -11.30
N GLU A 348 -24.32 52.97 -11.03
CA GLU A 348 -23.40 53.98 -11.55
C GLU A 348 -22.02 53.78 -10.90
N HIS A 349 -21.04 53.33 -11.69
CA HIS A 349 -19.63 53.45 -11.32
C HIS A 349 -19.21 54.93 -11.42
N LYS A 350 -19.16 55.62 -10.28
CA LYS A 350 -18.33 56.83 -10.15
C LYS A 350 -16.90 56.40 -9.85
N MET A 351 -16.02 56.60 -10.82
CA MET A 351 -14.57 56.54 -10.63
C MET A 351 -14.12 57.69 -9.71
N TYR A 352 -13.37 57.34 -8.66
CA TYR A 352 -12.32 58.17 -8.06
C TYR A 352 -11.03 57.36 -8.05
#